data_AF-A0A2M8H6E0-F1
#
_entry.id   AF-A0A2M8H6E0-F1
#
_cell.length_a   1.000
_cell.length_b   1.000
_cell.length_c   1.000
_cell.angle_alpha   90.00
_cell.angle_beta   90.00
_cell.angle_gamma   90.00
#
_symmetry.space_group_name_H-M   'P 1'
#
loop_
_entity.id
_entity.type
_entity.pdbx_description
1 polymer ?
#
loop_
_entity_poly.entity_id
_entity_poly.type
_entity_poly.pdbx_seq_one_letter_code
_entity_poly.pdbx_strand_id
1 'polypeptide(L)'
;MIIYGKYGGAALRAVHIMVQYNHAHAAAWDMAIYEAFGDCTRVQKFKNNPKVTFLTLCSLGAISCVMPIRYSAAAKTKKYVVSALGLLSKKDRVKPICADDLWAEVMSDCQLTKPLKHNNQMDVILTLWYSNMLNLDEVGPELDMKEMML
;
A
#
# COMPACT_ATOMS: atom_id res chain seq x y z
N MET A 1 0.06 -3.44 -17.18
CA MET A 1 0.04 -3.73 -15.74
C MET A 1 1.48 -3.98 -15.29
N ILE A 2 1.97 -3.23 -14.31
CA ILE A 2 3.31 -3.42 -13.74
C ILE A 2 3.16 -4.02 -12.34
N ILE A 3 3.85 -5.13 -12.07
CA ILE A 3 3.86 -5.80 -10.77
C ILE A 3 5.25 -5.68 -10.17
N TYR A 4 5.33 -5.11 -8.97
CA TYR A 4 6.58 -4.92 -8.23
C TYR A 4 6.73 -6.02 -7.20
N GLY A 5 7.66 -6.94 -7.46
CA GLY A 5 8.03 -7.99 -6.52
C GLY A 5 6.86 -8.91 -6.10
N LYS A 6 7.16 -9.86 -5.22
CA LYS A 6 6.15 -10.81 -4.71
C LYS A 6 5.12 -10.14 -3.80
N TYR A 7 5.52 -9.12 -3.03
CA TYR A 7 4.62 -8.42 -2.13
C TYR A 7 3.62 -7.53 -2.87
N GLY A 8 4.03 -6.88 -3.97
CA GLY A 8 3.10 -6.15 -4.83
C GLY A 8 2.09 -7.06 -5.50
N GLY A 9 2.55 -8.20 -6.06
CA GLY A 9 1.66 -9.23 -6.60
C GLY A 9 0.67 -9.78 -5.56
N ALA A 10 1.14 -10.05 -4.34
CA ALA A 10 0.30 -10.48 -3.23
C ALA A 10 -0.75 -9.41 -2.85
N ALA A 11 -0.40 -8.13 -2.88
CA ALA A 11 -1.36 -7.05 -2.62
C ALA A 11 -2.51 -7.04 -3.64
N LEU A 12 -2.19 -7.11 -4.93
CA LEU A 12 -3.21 -7.18 -5.99
C LEU A 12 -4.07 -8.44 -5.86
N ARG A 13 -3.44 -9.58 -5.53
CA ARG A 13 -4.16 -10.82 -5.31
C ARG A 13 -5.09 -10.76 -4.09
N ALA A 14 -4.66 -10.12 -3.00
CA ALA A 14 -5.50 -9.90 -1.84
C ALA A 14 -6.74 -9.07 -2.19
N VAL A 15 -6.61 -8.04 -3.04
CA VAL A 15 -7.76 -7.29 -3.57
C VAL A 15 -8.74 -8.21 -4.29
N HIS A 16 -8.26 -9.05 -5.21
CA HIS A 16 -9.12 -10.02 -5.89
C HIS A 16 -9.83 -10.98 -4.93
N ILE A 17 -9.13 -11.49 -3.91
CA ILE A 17 -9.72 -12.40 -2.93
C ILE A 17 -10.83 -11.71 -2.13
N MET A 18 -10.64 -10.45 -1.73
CA MET A 18 -11.66 -9.67 -1.03
C MET A 18 -12.88 -9.42 -1.92
N VAL A 19 -12.67 -9.02 -3.18
CA VAL A 19 -13.76 -8.69 -4.10
C VAL A 19 -14.54 -9.94 -4.53
N GLN A 20 -13.86 -11.04 -4.82
CA GLN A 20 -14.51 -12.26 -5.35
C GLN A 20 -15.19 -13.09 -4.27
N TYR A 21 -14.61 -13.16 -3.07
CA TYR A 21 -15.03 -14.10 -2.02
C TYR A 21 -15.48 -13.41 -0.72
N ASN A 22 -15.49 -12.08 -0.68
CA ASN A 22 -15.88 -11.29 0.49
C ASN A 22 -15.09 -11.67 1.76
N HIS A 23 -13.80 -11.98 1.62
CA HIS A 23 -12.93 -12.28 2.75
C HIS A 23 -12.50 -11.02 3.50
N ALA A 24 -12.30 -11.17 4.81
CA ALA A 24 -11.70 -10.12 5.64
C ALA A 24 -10.30 -9.74 5.15
N HIS A 25 -9.96 -8.45 5.22
CA HIS A 25 -8.77 -7.87 4.59
C HIS A 25 -7.46 -8.53 5.02
N ALA A 26 -7.29 -8.80 6.32
CA ALA A 26 -6.09 -9.46 6.83
C ALA A 26 -5.99 -10.92 6.38
N ALA A 27 -7.12 -11.64 6.34
CA ALA A 27 -7.16 -13.02 5.87
C ALA A 27 -6.87 -13.10 4.36
N ALA A 28 -7.42 -12.17 3.57
CA ALA A 28 -7.14 -12.05 2.14
C ALA A 28 -5.65 -11.81 1.87
N TRP A 29 -5.01 -10.92 2.64
CA TRP A 29 -3.57 -10.73 2.57
C TRP A 29 -2.79 -12.00 2.91
N ASP A 30 -3.13 -12.67 4.01
CA ASP A 30 -2.40 -13.86 4.46
C ASP A 30 -2.53 -15.01 3.45
N MET A 31 -3.71 -15.20 2.85
CA MET A 31 -3.91 -16.15 1.74
C MET A 31 -3.08 -15.77 0.50
N ALA A 32 -3.08 -14.50 0.09
CA ALA A 32 -2.30 -14.06 -1.06
C ALA A 32 -0.78 -14.18 -0.85
N ILE A 33 -0.30 -13.96 0.37
CA ILE A 33 1.10 -14.20 0.72
C ILE A 33 1.44 -15.69 0.65
N TYR A 34 0.56 -16.55 1.16
CA TYR A 34 0.74 -17.99 1.07
C TYR A 34 0.82 -18.45 -0.39
N GLU A 35 -0.06 -17.96 -1.26
CA GLU A 35 0.00 -18.24 -2.71
C GLU A 35 1.30 -17.75 -3.36
N ALA A 36 1.77 -16.54 -3.03
CA ALA A 36 2.94 -15.94 -3.68
C ALA A 36 4.29 -16.55 -3.24
N PHE A 37 4.36 -17.06 -2.01
CA PHE A 37 5.59 -17.58 -1.40
C PHE A 37 5.57 -19.11 -1.18
N GLY A 38 4.43 -19.76 -1.37
CA GLY A 38 4.24 -21.20 -1.16
C GLY A 38 4.20 -21.60 0.32
N ASP A 39 4.16 -22.91 0.55
CA ASP A 39 4.12 -23.53 1.88
C ASP A 39 5.48 -23.45 2.59
N CYS A 40 5.91 -22.23 2.88
CA CYS A 40 7.00 -21.98 3.79
C CYS A 40 6.39 -21.95 5.18
N THR A 41 6.45 -23.05 5.92
CA THR A 41 6.01 -23.25 7.33
C THR A 41 6.65 -22.29 8.36
N ARG A 42 7.19 -21.15 7.92
CA ARG A 42 7.70 -20.05 8.73
C ARG A 42 7.05 -18.74 8.29
N VAL A 43 5.73 -18.62 8.50
CA VAL A 43 4.98 -17.35 8.38
C VAL A 43 5.67 -16.22 9.18
N GLN A 44 6.41 -16.56 10.25
CA GLN A 44 7.26 -15.63 11.02
C GLN A 44 8.41 -14.97 10.24
N LYS A 45 8.70 -15.37 8.99
CA LYS A 45 9.76 -14.76 8.16
C LYS A 45 9.26 -13.71 7.17
N PHE A 46 7.95 -13.55 6.99
CA PHE A 46 7.44 -12.54 6.05
C PHE A 46 7.61 -11.14 6.64
N LYS A 47 8.03 -10.19 5.81
CA LYS A 47 8.16 -8.80 6.24
C LYS A 47 6.77 -8.29 6.59
N ASN A 48 6.65 -7.64 7.75
CA ASN A 48 5.37 -7.09 8.19
C ASN A 48 5.03 -5.74 7.51
N ASN A 49 6.04 -4.95 7.12
CA ASN A 49 5.80 -3.62 6.54
C ASN A 49 4.85 -3.63 5.33
N PRO A 50 4.97 -4.56 4.36
CA PRO A 50 4.01 -4.65 3.26
C PRO A 50 2.57 -4.93 3.72
N LYS A 51 2.38 -5.80 4.72
CA LYS A 51 1.06 -6.10 5.30
C LYS A 51 0.46 -4.85 5.94
N VAL A 52 1.23 -4.16 6.76
CA VAL A 52 0.78 -2.92 7.41
C VAL A 52 0.45 -1.86 6.37
N THR A 53 1.25 -1.70 5.31
CA THR A 53 0.97 -0.80 4.19
C THR A 53 -0.35 -1.14 3.51
N PHE A 54 -0.57 -2.40 3.15
CA PHE A 54 -1.81 -2.85 2.53
C PHE A 54 -3.03 -2.57 3.41
N LEU A 55 -2.99 -2.96 4.69
CA LEU A 55 -4.10 -2.72 5.62
C LEU A 55 -4.33 -1.24 5.90
N THR A 56 -3.28 -0.41 5.84
CA THR A 56 -3.40 1.04 5.92
C THR A 56 -4.14 1.59 4.70
N LEU A 57 -3.81 1.13 3.48
CA LEU A 57 -4.52 1.51 2.26
C LEU A 57 -6.01 1.14 2.33
N CYS A 58 -6.31 -0.09 2.77
CA CYS A 58 -7.69 -0.54 3.01
C CYS A 58 -8.41 0.37 4.01
N SER A 59 -7.74 0.75 5.10
CA SER A 59 -8.36 1.58 6.13
C SER A 59 -8.61 3.02 5.72
N LEU A 60 -7.77 3.55 4.84
CA LEU A 60 -7.94 4.88 4.24
C LEU A 60 -9.02 4.91 3.15
N GLY A 61 -9.64 3.77 2.80
CA GLY A 61 -10.55 3.70 1.66
C GLY A 61 -9.85 3.90 0.31
N ALA A 62 -8.52 3.81 0.27
CA ALA A 62 -7.74 4.11 -0.93
C ALA A 62 -7.82 3.00 -1.99
N ILE A 63 -8.33 1.81 -1.65
CA ILE A 63 -8.46 0.69 -2.60
C ILE A 63 -9.87 0.67 -3.19
N SER A 64 -9.95 0.75 -4.52
CA SER A 64 -11.20 0.71 -5.27
C SER A 64 -11.96 -0.61 -5.07
N CYS A 65 -13.29 -0.53 -5.06
CA CYS A 65 -14.19 -1.68 -4.90
C CYS A 65 -14.02 -2.47 -3.59
N VAL A 66 -13.32 -1.90 -2.60
CA VAL A 66 -13.09 -2.50 -1.29
C VAL A 66 -13.65 -1.57 -0.23
N MET A 67 -14.54 -2.10 0.61
CA MET A 67 -15.05 -1.32 1.75
C MET A 67 -13.93 -1.04 2.75
N PRO A 68 -13.83 0.21 3.25
CA PRO A 68 -12.82 0.56 4.23
C PRO A 68 -13.06 -0.16 5.57
N ILE A 69 -11.97 -0.39 6.30
CA ILE A 69 -11.99 -0.96 7.66
C ILE A 69 -11.34 -0.03 8.66
N ARG A 70 -11.63 -0.25 9.94
CA ARG A 70 -10.86 0.35 11.02
C ARG A 70 -9.57 -0.45 11.22
N TYR A 71 -8.43 0.12 10.86
CA TYR A 71 -7.11 -0.43 11.16
C TYR A 71 -6.22 0.65 11.79
N SER A 72 -5.70 0.38 12.98
CA SER A 72 -4.78 1.31 13.66
C SER A 72 -3.34 1.01 13.23
N ALA A 73 -2.92 1.61 12.13
CA ALA A 73 -1.54 1.54 11.68
C ALA A 73 -0.62 2.35 12.59
N ALA A 74 0.66 1.97 12.67
CA ALA A 74 1.66 2.84 13.28
C ALA A 74 1.72 4.18 12.54
N ALA A 75 1.78 5.29 13.29
CA ALA A 75 1.74 6.65 12.74
C ALA A 75 2.74 6.87 11.59
N LYS A 76 3.96 6.32 11.73
CA LYS A 76 5.00 6.39 10.69
C LYS A 76 4.57 5.75 9.36
N THR A 77 3.93 4.58 9.40
CA THR A 77 3.51 3.88 8.17
C THR A 77 2.35 4.60 7.52
N LYS A 78 1.40 5.10 8.33
CA LYS A 78 0.31 5.95 7.83
C LYS A 78 0.87 7.18 7.10
N LYS A 79 1.83 7.89 7.71
CA LYS A 79 2.50 9.05 7.10
C LYS A 79 3.12 8.70 5.74
N TYR A 80 3.87 7.59 5.66
CA TYR A 80 4.52 7.17 4.41
C TYR A 80 3.52 6.80 3.32
N VAL A 81 2.44 6.11 3.69
CA VAL A 81 1.37 5.76 2.74
C VAL A 81 0.70 7.01 2.20
N VAL A 82 0.28 7.92 3.08
CA VAL A 82 -0.34 9.19 2.71
C VAL A 82 0.55 10.01 1.77
N SER A 83 1.83 10.17 2.15
CA SER A 83 2.82 10.87 1.33
C SER A 83 2.96 10.24 -0.07
N ALA A 84 3.07 8.91 -0.15
CA ALA A 84 3.15 8.20 -1.42
C ALA A 84 1.91 8.40 -2.29
N LEU A 85 0.70 8.35 -1.72
CA LEU A 85 -0.55 8.60 -2.46
C LEU A 85 -0.60 10.03 -2.99
N GLY A 86 -0.23 11.02 -2.17
CA GLY A 86 -0.15 12.42 -2.56
C GLY A 86 0.84 12.66 -3.70
N LEU A 87 2.02 12.04 -3.65
CA LEU A 87 3.01 12.12 -4.73
C LEU A 87 2.50 11.47 -6.02
N LEU A 88 1.90 10.27 -5.92
CA LEU A 88 1.37 9.54 -7.07
C LEU A 88 0.19 10.23 -7.74
N SER A 89 -0.60 11.03 -7.01
CA SER A 89 -1.71 11.81 -7.58
C SER A 89 -1.25 12.86 -8.62
N LYS A 90 0.03 13.24 -8.56
CA LYS A 90 0.65 14.25 -9.43
C LYS A 90 1.47 13.61 -10.56
N LYS A 91 1.57 12.28 -10.62
CA LYS A 91 2.42 11.56 -11.58
C LYS A 91 1.60 10.97 -12.72
N ASP A 92 2.25 10.91 -13.88
CA ASP A 92 1.72 10.23 -15.06
C ASP A 92 1.96 8.72 -14.98
N ARG A 93 0.88 7.94 -15.06
CA ARG A 93 0.89 6.48 -14.94
C ARG A 93 1.44 5.78 -16.19
N VAL A 94 1.68 6.48 -17.30
CA VAL A 94 2.31 5.86 -18.49
C VAL A 94 3.82 5.63 -18.31
N LYS A 95 4.46 6.32 -17.36
CA LYS A 95 5.89 6.21 -17.12
C LYS A 95 6.17 5.28 -15.94
N PRO A 96 6.95 4.20 -16.11
CA PRO A 96 7.40 3.37 -15.00
C PRO A 96 8.15 4.18 -13.95
N ILE A 97 7.91 3.88 -12.68
CA ILE A 97 8.53 4.54 -11.53
C ILE A 97 9.37 3.48 -10.80
N CYS A 98 10.62 3.77 -10.48
CA CYS A 98 11.39 2.88 -9.62
C CYS A 98 10.87 2.95 -8.18
N ALA A 99 10.80 1.82 -7.49
CA ALA A 99 10.35 1.76 -6.10
C ALA A 99 11.27 2.57 -5.16
N ASP A 100 12.57 2.56 -5.41
CA ASP A 100 13.55 3.33 -4.64
C ASP A 100 13.43 4.85 -4.92
N ASP A 101 13.10 5.24 -6.15
CA ASP A 101 12.88 6.66 -6.49
C ASP A 101 11.64 7.21 -5.80
N LEU A 102 10.51 6.50 -5.87
CA LEU A 102 9.30 6.89 -5.12
C LEU A 102 9.60 6.97 -3.62
N TRP A 103 10.39 6.02 -3.10
CA TRP A 103 10.76 6.05 -1.69
C TRP A 103 11.62 7.25 -1.32
N ALA A 104 12.56 7.65 -2.18
CA ALA A 104 13.37 8.85 -1.97
C ALA A 104 12.48 10.11 -1.89
N GLU A 105 11.48 10.21 -2.77
CA GLU A 105 10.50 11.30 -2.73
C GLU A 105 9.67 11.28 -1.43
N VAL A 106 9.18 10.10 -1.01
CA VAL A 106 8.45 9.94 0.26
C VAL A 106 9.31 10.31 1.47
N MET A 107 10.58 9.91 1.49
CA MET A 107 11.50 10.28 2.56
C MET A 107 11.69 11.79 2.64
N SER A 108 11.85 12.45 1.48
CA SER A 108 12.00 13.90 1.40
C SER A 108 10.73 14.63 1.86
N ASP A 109 9.57 14.21 1.37
CA ASP A 109 8.26 14.79 1.73
C ASP A 109 7.96 14.60 3.23
N CYS A 110 8.35 13.46 3.79
CA CYS A 110 8.22 13.18 5.22
C CYS A 110 9.31 13.83 6.11
N GLN A 111 10.26 14.58 5.53
CA GLN A 111 11.39 15.23 6.18
C GLN A 111 12.28 14.25 6.98
N LEU A 112 12.50 13.05 6.43
CA LEU A 112 13.36 12.05 7.04
C LEU A 112 14.83 12.36 6.73
N THR A 113 15.64 12.52 7.78
CA THR A 113 17.07 12.86 7.66
C THR A 113 18.00 11.65 7.61
N LYS A 114 17.48 10.45 7.92
CA LYS A 114 18.25 9.20 7.90
C LYS A 114 17.85 8.35 6.70
N PRO A 115 18.80 7.75 5.98
CA PRO A 115 18.49 6.81 4.91
C PRO A 115 17.82 5.57 5.52
N LEU A 116 16.59 5.31 5.07
CA LEU A 116 15.82 4.13 5.45
C LEU A 116 15.51 3.32 4.20
N LYS A 117 15.29 2.01 4.36
CA LYS A 117 14.78 1.17 3.27
C LYS A 117 13.26 1.15 3.29
N HIS A 118 12.63 1.21 2.13
CA HIS A 118 11.16 1.10 2.03
C HIS A 118 10.63 -0.26 2.48
N ASN A 119 11.47 -1.30 2.54
CA ASN A 119 11.08 -2.65 3.00
C ASN A 119 9.87 -3.23 2.25
N ASN A 120 9.85 -3.05 0.92
CA ASN A 120 8.80 -3.50 0.01
C ASN A 120 7.43 -2.82 0.24
N GLN A 121 7.37 -1.69 0.97
CA GLN A 121 6.13 -0.91 1.07
C GLN A 121 5.76 -0.29 -0.29
N MET A 122 6.74 0.25 -1.02
CA MET A 122 6.51 0.83 -2.35
C MET A 122 6.07 -0.21 -3.38
N ASP A 123 6.51 -1.47 -3.27
CA ASP A 123 6.05 -2.58 -4.12
C ASP A 123 4.51 -2.72 -4.08
N VAL A 124 3.94 -2.65 -2.88
CA VAL A 124 2.49 -2.72 -2.64
C VAL A 124 1.79 -1.53 -3.29
N ILE A 125 2.26 -0.31 -2.98
CA ILE A 125 1.62 0.92 -3.44
C ILE A 125 1.68 1.04 -4.97
N LEU A 126 2.86 0.86 -5.57
CA LEU A 126 3.05 0.97 -7.01
C LEU A 126 2.27 -0.09 -7.77
N THR A 127 2.27 -1.34 -7.31
CA THR A 127 1.52 -2.41 -7.99
C THR A 127 0.02 -2.09 -8.02
N LEU A 128 -0.55 -1.66 -6.88
CA LEU A 128 -1.97 -1.29 -6.82
C LEU A 128 -2.26 -0.04 -7.68
N TRP A 129 -1.37 0.94 -7.68
CA TRP A 129 -1.51 2.13 -8.52
C TRP A 129 -1.50 1.81 -10.02
N TYR A 130 -0.51 1.05 -10.51
CA TYR A 130 -0.42 0.63 -11.91
C TYR A 130 -1.49 -0.36 -12.34
N SER A 131 -2.18 -0.98 -11.38
CA SER A 131 -3.33 -1.86 -11.63
C SER A 131 -4.66 -1.13 -11.60
N ASN A 132 -4.66 0.20 -11.49
CA ASN A 132 -5.86 1.03 -11.31
C ASN A 132 -6.71 0.64 -10.07
N MET A 133 -6.08 0.03 -9.06
CA MET A 133 -6.78 -0.37 -7.83
C MET A 133 -6.77 0.72 -6.76
N LEU A 134 -6.00 1.80 -6.93
CA LEU A 134 -6.02 2.93 -6.00
C LEU A 134 -6.93 4.05 -6.49
N ASN A 135 -7.84 4.49 -5.61
CA ASN A 135 -8.61 5.71 -5.78
C ASN A 135 -7.83 6.87 -5.14
N LEU A 136 -7.23 7.74 -5.97
CA LEU A 136 -6.43 8.86 -5.48
C LEU A 136 -7.22 10.16 -5.34
N ASP A 137 -8.39 10.25 -5.99
CA ASP A 137 -9.21 11.46 -6.05
C ASP A 137 -9.94 11.71 -4.72
N GLU A 138 -10.28 10.64 -3.99
CA GLU A 138 -10.93 10.70 -2.67
C GLU A 138 -9.95 10.91 -1.51
N VAL A 139 -8.66 10.62 -1.70
CA VAL A 139 -7.66 10.65 -0.62
C VAL A 139 -7.06 12.05 -0.46
N GLY A 140 -6.95 12.84 -1.53
CA GLY A 140 -6.36 14.19 -1.50
C GLY A 140 -7.10 15.19 -0.58
N PRO A 141 -8.42 15.39 -0.73
CA PRO A 141 -9.17 16.38 0.05
C PRO A 141 -9.43 15.97 1.50
N GLU A 142 -9.57 14.67 1.76
CA GLU A 142 -9.95 14.15 3.09
C GLU A 142 -8.77 14.14 4.08
N LEU A 143 -7.53 14.08 3.57
CA LEU A 143 -6.32 14.20 4.39
C LEU A 143 -6.07 15.64 4.85
N ASP A 144 -6.27 16.63 3.97
CA ASP A 144 -6.23 18.05 4.34
C ASP A 144 -7.31 18.37 5.39
N MET A 145 -8.53 17.87 5.21
CA MET A 145 -9.65 18.19 6.11
C MET A 145 -9.52 17.52 7.50
N LYS A 146 -8.95 16.30 7.58
CA LYS A 146 -8.77 15.58 8.86
C LYS A 146 -7.56 16.06 9.66
N GLU A 147 -6.54 16.66 9.03
CA GLU A 147 -5.44 17.31 9.76
C GLU A 147 -5.78 18.74 10.21
N MET A 148 -6.69 19.45 9.54
CA MET A 148 -7.18 20.77 9.98
C MET A 148 -8.18 20.74 11.15
N MET A 149 -8.60 19.55 11.62
CA MET A 149 -9.52 19.36 12.75
C MET A 149 -8.85 18.79 14.01
N LEU A 150 -7.52 18.81 14.07
CA LEU A 150 -6.69 18.50 15.26
C LEU A 150 -5.82 19.72 15.61
#